data_AF-A0A418RH17-F1
#
_entry.id   AF-A0A418RH17-F1
#
_cell.length_a   1.000
_cell.length_b   1.000
_cell.length_c   1.000
_cell.angle_alpha   90.00
_cell.angle_beta   90.00
_cell.angle_gamma   90.00
#
_symmetry.space_group_name_H-M   'P 1'
#
loop_
_entity.id
_entity.type
_entity.pdbx_description
1 polymer ?
#
loop_
_entity_poly.entity_id
_entity_poly.type
_entity_poly.pdbx_seq_one_letter_code
_entity_poly.pdbx_strand_id
1 'polypeptide(L)'
;MAKNNDNYYWKDSNKVNDAELLQVFPEAEQIIPILIDELNQKQKSLNEIIEDQLAVIDKDADEMSRWFWRRWLAVNEIDELSVINRRIARLKRQLRIAQGLPLPKGALSDDLIAAAKEVPIKTYLDRPFKRSGSTLTGLCPFHEERTPSFHIYPDQNRGWCFGCNEGGDVIFIAMKLNSCGFKEAVLMLSGGGNE
;
A
#
# COMPACT_ATOMS: atom_id res chain seq x y z
N MET A 1 15.09 -31.21 -4.81
CA MET A 1 14.49 -30.60 -6.02
C MET A 1 13.12 -30.10 -5.59
N ALA A 2 12.73 -28.84 -5.58
CA ALA A 2 13.31 -27.58 -6.06
C ALA A 2 13.47 -26.61 -4.88
N LYS A 3 14.56 -25.84 -4.84
CA LYS A 3 14.63 -24.66 -3.98
C LYS A 3 13.71 -23.64 -4.63
N ASN A 4 12.64 -23.23 -3.95
CA ASN A 4 11.86 -22.06 -4.33
C ASN A 4 12.82 -20.87 -4.35
N ASN A 5 13.32 -20.56 -5.53
CA ASN A 5 14.12 -19.39 -5.80
C ASN A 5 13.14 -18.25 -6.05
N ASP A 6 12.39 -17.89 -5.01
CA ASP A 6 11.56 -16.69 -4.99
C ASP A 6 12.53 -15.51 -4.95
N ASN A 7 13.00 -15.12 -6.13
CA ASN A 7 13.93 -14.03 -6.32
C ASN A 7 13.18 -12.73 -5.98
N TYR A 8 13.25 -12.31 -4.72
CA TYR A 8 12.55 -11.16 -4.11
C TYR A 8 12.83 -9.79 -4.76
N TYR A 9 13.67 -9.74 -5.81
CA TYR A 9 14.14 -8.51 -6.44
C TYR A 9 13.13 -7.85 -7.39
N TRP A 10 12.04 -8.53 -7.75
CA TRP A 10 11.08 -8.03 -8.72
C TRP A 10 9.64 -8.42 -8.34
N LYS A 11 9.00 -7.68 -7.43
CA LYS A 11 7.53 -7.63 -7.49
C LYS A 11 7.18 -6.82 -8.73
N ASP A 12 6.56 -7.47 -9.72
CA ASP A 12 6.17 -6.89 -11.00
C ASP A 12 5.40 -5.58 -10.80
N SER A 13 5.87 -4.51 -11.44
CA SER A 13 5.26 -3.17 -11.42
C SER A 13 4.09 -3.07 -12.40
N ASN A 14 3.89 -4.08 -13.23
CA ASN A 14 2.71 -4.23 -14.06
C ASN A 14 1.55 -4.79 -13.25
N LYS A 15 1.26 -4.17 -12.09
CA LYS A 15 -0.04 -4.38 -11.46
C LYS A 15 -1.06 -3.69 -12.34
N VAL A 16 -1.83 -4.50 -13.06
CA VAL A 16 -3.02 -4.09 -13.81
C VAL A 16 -3.87 -3.21 -12.91
N ASN A 17 -4.20 -2.01 -13.37
CA ASN A 17 -5.00 -1.07 -12.57
C ASN A 17 -6.47 -1.52 -12.53
N ASP A 18 -7.28 -0.94 -11.65
CA ASP A 18 -8.68 -1.37 -11.49
C ASP A 18 -9.49 -1.16 -12.79
N ALA A 19 -9.22 -0.10 -13.56
CA ALA A 19 -9.91 0.16 -14.83
C ALA A 19 -9.55 -0.88 -15.90
N GLU A 20 -8.26 -1.20 -16.06
CA GLU A 20 -7.77 -2.25 -16.95
C GLU A 20 -8.34 -3.62 -16.57
N LEU A 21 -8.39 -3.96 -15.28
CA LEU A 21 -8.99 -5.21 -14.81
C LEU A 21 -10.47 -5.29 -15.19
N LEU A 22 -11.22 -4.21 -14.99
CA LEU A 22 -12.65 -4.16 -15.32
C LEU A 22 -12.92 -4.18 -16.83
N GLN A 23 -11.99 -3.69 -17.65
CA GLN A 23 -12.06 -3.84 -19.10
C GLN A 23 -11.89 -5.31 -19.53
N VAL A 24 -11.01 -6.06 -18.86
CA VAL A 24 -10.80 -7.49 -19.13
C VAL A 24 -11.94 -8.34 -18.58
N PHE A 25 -12.53 -7.96 -17.44
CA PHE A 25 -13.57 -8.71 -16.72
C PHE A 25 -14.81 -7.84 -16.44
N PRO A 26 -15.59 -7.47 -17.47
CA PRO A 26 -16.74 -6.58 -17.31
C PRO A 26 -17.86 -7.17 -16.42
N GLU A 27 -17.98 -8.50 -16.35
CA GLU A 27 -18.91 -9.21 -15.46
C GLU A 27 -18.70 -8.90 -13.97
N ALA A 28 -17.50 -8.41 -13.60
CA ALA A 28 -17.20 -8.00 -12.24
C ALA A 28 -18.15 -6.91 -11.74
N GLU A 29 -18.68 -6.03 -12.60
CA GLU A 29 -19.64 -5.00 -12.21
C GLU A 29 -20.86 -5.58 -11.49
N GLN A 30 -21.35 -6.75 -11.93
CA GLN A 30 -22.52 -7.42 -11.35
C GLN A 30 -22.17 -8.22 -10.08
N ILE A 31 -20.94 -8.72 -10.00
CA ILE A 31 -20.46 -9.56 -8.89
C ILE A 31 -20.02 -8.72 -7.70
N ILE A 32 -19.39 -7.57 -7.93
CA ILE A 32 -18.85 -6.70 -6.88
C ILE A 32 -19.89 -6.33 -5.81
N PRO A 33 -21.14 -5.94 -6.13
CA PRO A 33 -22.16 -5.66 -5.13
C PRO A 33 -22.47 -6.85 -4.21
N ILE A 34 -22.47 -8.07 -4.75
CA ILE A 34 -22.70 -9.31 -3.98
C ILE A 34 -21.57 -9.50 -2.97
N LEU A 35 -20.32 -9.37 -3.43
CA LEU A 35 -19.15 -9.48 -2.55
C LEU A 35 -19.12 -8.40 -1.47
N ILE A 36 -19.56 -7.18 -1.80
CA ILE A 36 -19.68 -6.09 -0.81
C ILE A 36 -20.71 -6.47 0.26
N ASP A 37 -21.86 -7.01 -0.13
CA ASP A 37 -22.90 -7.42 0.82
C ASP A 37 -22.41 -8.54 1.76
N GLU A 38 -21.80 -9.59 1.20
CA GLU A 38 -21.20 -10.68 1.98
C GLU A 38 -20.16 -10.17 2.99
N LEU A 39 -19.31 -9.22 2.58
CA LEU A 39 -18.33 -8.64 3.48
C LEU A 39 -18.96 -7.72 4.52
N ASN A 40 -20.02 -6.97 4.20
CA ASN A 40 -20.74 -6.15 5.17
C ASN A 40 -21.43 -7.02 6.23
N GLN A 41 -21.99 -8.18 5.84
CA GLN A 41 -22.56 -9.13 6.78
C GLN A 41 -21.49 -9.66 7.74
N LYS A 42 -20.34 -10.09 7.22
CA LYS A 42 -19.19 -10.51 8.05
C LYS A 42 -18.69 -9.41 8.96
N GLN A 43 -18.57 -8.19 8.44
CA GLN A 43 -18.17 -7.00 9.20
C GLN A 43 -19.12 -6.77 10.38
N LYS A 44 -20.43 -6.85 10.14
CA LYS A 44 -21.46 -6.67 11.17
C LYS A 44 -21.34 -7.74 12.26
N SER A 45 -21.28 -9.02 11.89
CA SER A 45 -21.14 -10.11 12.86
C SER A 45 -19.87 -9.98 13.69
N LEU A 46 -18.75 -9.59 13.07
CA LEU A 46 -17.49 -9.41 13.79
C LEU A 46 -17.54 -8.20 14.74
N ASN A 47 -18.18 -7.10 14.33
CA ASN A 47 -18.40 -5.95 15.21
C ASN A 47 -19.23 -6.33 16.44
N GLU A 48 -20.31 -7.11 16.26
CA GLU A 48 -21.14 -7.59 17.36
C GLU A 48 -20.31 -8.43 18.36
N ILE A 49 -19.48 -9.36 17.86
CA ILE A 49 -18.56 -10.16 18.70
C ILE A 49 -17.59 -9.27 19.48
N ILE A 50 -16.97 -8.30 18.81
CA ILE A 50 -16.00 -7.37 19.42
C ILE A 50 -16.69 -6.52 20.49
N GLU A 51 -17.88 -6.00 20.22
CA GLU A 51 -18.67 -5.19 21.18
C GLU A 51 -19.03 -6.00 22.43
N ASP A 52 -19.51 -7.23 22.25
CA ASP A 52 -19.82 -8.14 23.36
C ASP A 52 -18.59 -8.46 24.22
N GLN A 53 -17.45 -8.75 23.57
CA GLN A 53 -16.20 -9.03 24.27
C GLN A 53 -15.69 -7.80 25.02
N LEU A 54 -15.72 -6.61 24.41
CA LEU A 54 -15.36 -5.35 25.09
C LEU A 54 -16.26 -5.08 26.30
N ALA A 55 -17.56 -5.34 26.20
CA ALA A 55 -18.49 -5.16 27.31
C ALA A 55 -18.21 -6.09 28.51
N VAL A 56 -17.62 -7.26 28.27
CA VAL A 56 -17.13 -8.15 29.34
C VAL A 56 -15.82 -7.64 29.90
N ILE A 57 -14.85 -7.32 29.04
CA ILE A 57 -13.53 -6.84 29.45
C ILE A 57 -13.65 -5.58 30.30
N ASP A 58 -14.51 -4.63 29.91
CA ASP A 58 -14.62 -3.34 30.59
C ASP A 58 -15.24 -3.41 31.99
N LYS A 59 -15.82 -4.55 32.37
CA LYS A 59 -16.32 -4.80 33.73
C LYS A 59 -15.22 -5.25 34.69
N ASP A 60 -14.05 -5.63 34.20
CA ASP A 60 -12.94 -6.06 35.04
C ASP A 60 -12.36 -4.86 35.81
N ALA A 61 -12.23 -5.00 37.13
CA ALA A 61 -11.71 -3.95 38.00
C ALA A 61 -10.19 -3.78 37.84
N ASP A 62 -9.48 -4.83 37.43
CA ASP A 62 -8.03 -4.81 37.27
C ASP A 62 -7.62 -4.19 35.93
N GLU A 63 -6.81 -3.14 35.99
CA GLU A 63 -6.36 -2.40 34.80
C GLU A 63 -5.44 -3.23 33.90
N MET A 64 -4.60 -4.07 34.50
CA MET A 64 -3.67 -4.92 33.74
C MET A 64 -4.41 -6.02 32.97
N SER A 65 -5.43 -6.63 33.58
CA SER A 65 -6.31 -7.60 32.95
C SER A 65 -7.09 -6.96 31.79
N ARG A 66 -7.67 -5.77 31.99
CA ARG A 66 -8.33 -5.02 30.91
C ARG A 66 -7.40 -4.72 29.74
N TRP A 67 -6.21 -4.20 30.03
CA TRP A 67 -5.19 -3.93 29.02
C TRP A 67 -4.84 -5.21 28.23
N PHE A 68 -4.58 -6.31 28.93
CA PHE A 68 -4.20 -7.58 28.30
C PHE A 68 -5.29 -8.07 27.35
N TRP A 69 -6.54 -8.13 27.80
CA TRP A 69 -7.64 -8.64 26.98
C TRP A 69 -8.00 -7.71 25.82
N ARG A 70 -7.92 -6.39 25.99
CA ARG A 70 -8.04 -5.44 24.87
C ARG A 70 -6.95 -5.65 23.83
N ARG A 71 -5.71 -5.93 24.28
CA ARG A 71 -4.61 -6.22 23.36
C ARG A 71 -4.78 -7.57 22.66
N TRP A 72 -5.24 -8.58 23.39
CA TRP A 72 -5.58 -9.90 22.83
C TRP A 72 -6.67 -9.78 21.77
N LEU A 73 -7.73 -9.03 22.06
CA LEU A 73 -8.83 -8.77 21.13
C LEU A 73 -8.34 -8.05 19.86
N ALA A 74 -7.43 -7.09 20.02
CA ALA A 74 -6.84 -6.38 18.89
C ALA A 74 -6.10 -7.31 17.92
N VAL A 75 -5.38 -8.30 18.46
CA VAL A 75 -4.57 -9.24 17.66
C VAL A 75 -5.43 -10.32 17.02
N ASN A 76 -6.49 -10.78 17.68
CA ASN A 76 -7.27 -11.93 17.19
C ASN A 76 -8.46 -11.52 16.30
N GLU A 77 -9.13 -10.40 16.60
CA GLU A 77 -10.40 -10.04 15.92
C GLU A 77 -10.31 -8.70 15.17
N ILE A 78 -9.69 -7.66 15.75
CA ILE A 78 -9.66 -6.31 15.14
C ILE A 78 -8.83 -6.29 13.85
N ASP A 79 -7.76 -7.09 13.77
CA ASP A 79 -6.96 -7.21 12.55
C ASP A 79 -7.80 -7.72 11.38
N GLU A 80 -8.67 -8.71 11.60
CA GLU A 80 -9.60 -9.21 10.58
C GLU A 80 -10.61 -8.14 10.16
N LEU A 81 -11.20 -7.42 11.12
CA LEU A 81 -12.11 -6.30 10.84
C LEU A 81 -11.43 -5.23 9.96
N SER A 82 -10.16 -4.91 10.25
CA SER A 82 -9.38 -3.96 9.45
C SER A 82 -9.17 -4.45 8.02
N VAL A 83 -8.97 -5.75 7.81
CA VAL A 83 -8.83 -6.37 6.49
C VAL A 83 -10.14 -6.30 5.72
N ILE A 84 -11.26 -6.63 6.36
CA ILE A 84 -12.61 -6.57 5.77
C ILE A 84 -12.92 -5.14 5.32
N ASN A 85 -12.66 -4.15 6.17
CA ASN A 85 -12.88 -2.73 5.84
C ASN A 85 -12.08 -2.29 4.61
N ARG A 86 -10.80 -2.67 4.52
CA ARG A 86 -9.95 -2.38 3.36
C ARG A 86 -10.48 -3.04 2.08
N ARG A 87 -10.97 -4.29 2.16
CA ARG A 87 -11.54 -5.02 1.01
C ARG A 87 -12.84 -4.37 0.54
N ILE A 88 -13.75 -4.02 1.44
CA ILE A 88 -15.00 -3.31 1.11
C ILE A 88 -14.69 -1.98 0.42
N ALA A 89 -13.75 -1.21 0.96
CA ALA A 89 -13.36 0.08 0.36
C ALA A 89 -12.81 -0.09 -1.07
N ARG A 90 -11.99 -1.12 -1.30
CA ARG A 90 -11.48 -1.44 -2.64
C ARG A 90 -12.60 -1.83 -3.61
N LEU A 91 -13.49 -2.73 -3.21
CA LEU A 91 -14.62 -3.16 -4.03
C LEU A 91 -15.55 -1.99 -4.38
N LYS A 92 -15.85 -1.11 -3.41
CA LYS A 92 -16.63 0.11 -3.66
C LYS A 92 -15.95 1.03 -4.68
N ARG A 93 -14.62 1.16 -4.65
CA ARG A 93 -13.87 1.90 -5.67
C ARG A 93 -14.04 1.27 -7.04
N GLN A 94 -13.84 -0.04 -7.16
CA GLN A 94 -13.98 -0.78 -8.42
C GLN A 94 -15.39 -0.64 -9.00
N LEU A 95 -16.42 -0.76 -8.17
CA LEU A 95 -17.81 -0.57 -8.62
C LEU A 95 -18.05 0.82 -9.20
N ARG A 96 -17.52 1.88 -8.56
CA ARG A 96 -17.63 3.25 -9.08
C ARG A 96 -16.95 3.40 -10.43
N ILE A 97 -15.77 2.81 -10.59
CA ILE A 97 -15.02 2.83 -11.86
C ILE A 97 -15.82 2.10 -12.95
N ALA A 98 -16.35 0.91 -12.65
CA ALA A 98 -17.17 0.13 -13.58
C ALA A 98 -18.41 0.92 -14.05
N GLN A 99 -19.06 1.63 -13.14
CA GLN A 99 -20.24 2.46 -13.42
C GLN A 99 -19.92 3.82 -14.05
N GLY A 100 -18.64 4.14 -14.29
CA GLY A 100 -18.21 5.45 -14.80
C GLY A 100 -18.49 6.62 -13.84
N LEU A 101 -18.70 6.35 -12.55
CA LEU A 101 -19.01 7.36 -11.55
C LEU A 101 -17.73 8.10 -11.12
N PRO A 102 -17.82 9.42 -10.86
CA PRO A 102 -16.67 10.18 -10.37
C PRO A 102 -16.17 9.60 -9.04
N LEU A 103 -14.86 9.61 -8.83
CA LEU A 103 -14.29 9.19 -7.55
C LEU A 103 -14.68 10.17 -6.42
N PRO A 104 -14.78 9.70 -5.17
CA PRO A 104 -15.05 10.58 -4.03
C PRO A 104 -14.01 11.71 -3.93
N LYS A 105 -14.44 12.89 -3.45
CA LYS A 105 -13.53 14.03 -3.24
C LYS A 105 -12.36 13.60 -2.34
N GLY A 106 -11.13 13.84 -2.81
CA GLY A 106 -9.90 13.45 -2.10
C GLY A 106 -9.46 12.00 -2.32
N ALA A 107 -10.13 11.21 -3.15
CA ALA A 107 -9.57 9.94 -3.65
C ALA A 107 -8.48 10.21 -4.70
N LEU A 108 -7.48 9.32 -4.76
CA LEU A 108 -6.47 9.37 -5.81
C LEU A 108 -7.04 8.80 -7.12
N SER A 109 -6.93 9.56 -8.20
CA SER A 109 -7.19 9.05 -9.55
C SER A 109 -6.03 8.19 -10.03
N ASP A 110 -6.31 7.28 -10.96
CA ASP A 110 -5.27 6.45 -11.57
C ASP A 110 -4.27 7.31 -12.35
N ASP A 111 -4.72 8.40 -12.99
CA ASP A 111 -3.86 9.37 -13.69
C ASP A 111 -2.87 10.05 -12.74
N LEU A 112 -3.31 10.42 -11.54
CA LEU A 112 -2.45 11.07 -10.55
C LEU A 112 -1.37 10.09 -10.04
N ILE A 113 -1.76 8.83 -9.81
CA ILE A 113 -0.82 7.77 -9.42
C ILE A 113 0.18 7.49 -10.55
N ALA A 114 -0.29 7.43 -11.80
CA ALA A 114 0.55 7.24 -12.97
C ALA A 114 1.56 8.41 -13.11
N ALA A 115 1.08 9.65 -13.03
CA ALA A 115 1.95 10.83 -13.06
C ALA A 115 3.00 10.83 -11.94
N ALA A 116 2.63 10.45 -10.72
CA ALA A 116 3.57 10.31 -9.61
C ALA A 116 4.64 9.24 -9.87
N LYS A 117 4.29 8.12 -10.53
CA LYS A 117 5.24 7.05 -10.88
C LYS A 117 6.27 7.47 -11.95
N GLU A 118 5.94 8.44 -12.79
CA GLU A 118 6.84 8.94 -13.84
C GLU A 118 7.94 9.85 -13.29
N VAL A 119 7.83 10.33 -12.05
CA VAL A 119 8.87 11.16 -11.43
C VAL A 119 10.18 10.37 -11.34
N PRO A 120 11.29 10.80 -12.00
CA PRO A 120 12.51 10.01 -12.00
C PRO A 120 13.13 9.94 -10.61
N ILE A 121 13.45 8.73 -10.12
CA ILE A 121 14.04 8.52 -8.79
C ILE A 121 15.32 9.33 -8.60
N LYS A 122 16.15 9.41 -9.65
CA LYS A 122 17.39 10.20 -9.63
C LYS A 122 17.10 11.68 -9.34
N THR A 123 16.05 12.23 -9.96
CA THR A 123 15.62 13.62 -9.76
C THR A 123 15.03 13.80 -8.37
N TYR A 124 14.18 12.87 -7.92
CA TYR A 124 13.55 12.92 -6.61
C TYR A 124 14.56 12.91 -5.45
N LEU A 125 15.60 12.08 -5.55
CA LEU A 125 16.62 11.95 -4.51
C LEU A 125 17.63 13.09 -4.48
N ASP A 126 17.70 13.90 -5.54
CA ASP A 126 18.58 15.07 -5.72
C ASP A 126 19.99 14.94 -5.09
N ARG A 127 20.71 13.88 -5.47
CA ARG A 127 22.04 13.57 -4.91
C ARG A 127 22.94 12.85 -5.92
N PRO A 128 24.27 12.86 -5.74
CA PRO A 128 25.19 12.33 -6.74
C PRO A 128 25.12 10.80 -6.83
N PHE A 129 24.94 10.32 -8.06
CA PHE A 129 25.06 8.91 -8.42
C PHE A 129 26.10 8.73 -9.53
N LYS A 130 26.87 7.65 -9.48
CA LYS A 130 27.83 7.28 -10.52
C LYS A 130 27.18 6.33 -11.51
N ARG A 131 27.45 6.51 -12.80
CA ARG A 131 26.94 5.61 -13.83
C ARG A 131 27.75 4.30 -13.82
N SER A 132 27.06 3.17 -13.81
CA SER A 132 27.63 1.82 -13.91
C SER A 132 26.82 1.03 -14.93
N GLY A 133 27.33 0.97 -16.17
CA GLY A 133 26.59 0.40 -17.30
C GLY A 133 25.28 1.15 -17.56
N SER A 134 24.17 0.41 -17.57
CA SER A 134 22.80 0.95 -17.70
C SER A 134 22.24 1.52 -16.38
N THR A 135 22.90 1.28 -15.25
CA THR A 135 22.41 1.65 -13.92
C THR A 135 23.13 2.88 -13.36
N LEU A 136 22.56 3.47 -12.32
CA LEU A 136 23.22 4.49 -11.50
C LEU A 136 23.42 3.93 -10.09
N THR A 137 24.61 4.10 -9.52
CA THR A 137 24.98 3.56 -8.21
C THR A 137 25.42 4.66 -7.26
N GLY A 138 25.00 4.58 -5.99
CA GLY A 138 25.27 5.59 -4.96
C GLY A 138 24.99 5.08 -3.56
N LEU A 139 25.08 5.97 -2.58
CA LEU A 139 24.78 5.64 -1.18
C LEU A 139 23.28 5.41 -0.99
N CYS A 140 22.91 4.51 -0.09
CA CYS A 140 21.54 4.24 0.29
C CYS A 140 20.86 5.49 0.87
N PRO A 141 19.58 5.75 0.54
CA PRO A 141 18.81 6.82 1.19
C PRO A 141 18.15 6.34 2.49
N PHE A 142 18.10 5.03 2.74
CA PHE A 142 17.35 4.42 3.85
C PHE A 142 18.19 4.11 5.08
N HIS A 143 19.50 3.89 4.91
CA HIS A 143 20.41 3.59 6.01
C HIS A 143 21.78 4.23 5.76
N GLU A 144 22.52 4.47 6.83
CA GLU A 144 23.87 5.01 6.75
C GLU A 144 24.86 3.92 6.32
N GLU A 145 25.59 4.19 5.24
CA GLU A 145 26.65 3.32 4.72
C GLU A 145 27.82 4.16 4.18
N ARG A 146 29.01 3.56 4.12
CA ARG A 146 30.21 4.18 3.54
C ARG A 146 30.49 3.73 2.10
N THR A 147 30.03 2.53 1.76
CA THR A 147 30.18 1.92 0.43
C THR A 147 28.85 2.00 -0.30
N PRO A 148 28.81 2.44 -1.56
CA PRO A 148 27.55 2.59 -2.27
C PRO A 148 26.92 1.22 -2.57
N SER A 149 25.71 0.99 -2.06
CA SER A 149 24.95 -0.24 -2.31
C SER A 149 23.58 0.00 -2.94
N PHE A 150 23.23 1.26 -3.24
CA PHE A 150 21.96 1.62 -3.87
C PHE A 150 22.12 1.76 -5.39
N HIS A 151 21.28 1.04 -6.12
CA HIS A 151 21.24 1.00 -7.57
C HIS A 151 19.90 1.55 -8.07
N ILE A 152 19.95 2.49 -9.01
CA ILE A 152 18.81 2.97 -9.77
C ILE A 152 18.87 2.34 -11.17
N TYR A 153 17.74 1.81 -11.60
CA TYR A 153 17.47 1.28 -12.93
C TYR A 153 16.60 2.32 -13.67
N PRO A 154 17.21 3.25 -14.45
CA PRO A 154 16.49 4.40 -15.00
C PRO A 154 15.46 4.02 -16.05
N ASP A 155 15.70 2.92 -16.77
CA ASP A 155 14.80 2.30 -17.74
C ASP A 155 13.46 1.87 -17.12
N GLN A 156 13.48 1.47 -15.86
CA GLN A 156 12.30 0.99 -15.13
C GLN A 156 11.81 1.97 -14.08
N ASN A 157 12.51 3.10 -13.93
CA ASN A 157 12.35 4.05 -12.82
C ASN A 157 12.25 3.35 -11.44
N ARG A 158 13.20 2.46 -11.15
CA ARG A 158 13.25 1.68 -9.89
C ARG A 158 14.58 1.88 -9.16
N GLY A 159 14.53 1.77 -7.83
CA GLY A 159 15.70 1.82 -6.96
C GLY A 159 15.76 0.62 -6.04
N TRP A 160 16.95 0.05 -5.83
CA TRP A 160 17.17 -1.07 -4.91
C TRP A 160 18.48 -0.95 -4.17
N CYS A 161 18.44 -1.21 -2.86
CA CYS A 161 19.61 -1.26 -2.00
C CYS A 161 20.01 -2.71 -1.68
N PHE A 162 21.20 -3.14 -2.09
CA PHE A 162 21.71 -4.47 -1.72
C PHE A 162 22.26 -4.55 -0.29
N GLY A 163 22.57 -3.41 0.35
CA GLY A 163 22.99 -3.36 1.75
C GLY A 163 21.85 -3.63 2.76
N CYS A 164 20.68 -3.00 2.57
CA CYS A 164 19.55 -3.12 3.49
C CYS A 164 18.34 -3.89 2.94
N ASN A 165 18.41 -4.39 1.70
CA ASN A 165 17.31 -5.10 1.02
C ASN A 165 16.00 -4.30 0.92
N GLU A 166 16.11 -2.97 0.78
CA GLU A 166 14.96 -2.10 0.55
C GLU A 166 15.02 -1.45 -0.83
N GLY A 167 13.87 -1.35 -1.49
CA GLY A 167 13.76 -0.75 -2.81
C GLY A 167 12.38 -0.90 -3.43
N GLY A 168 12.11 -0.09 -4.44
CA GLY A 168 10.82 0.01 -5.10
C GLY A 168 10.78 1.09 -6.17
N ASP A 169 9.56 1.51 -6.51
CA ASP A 169 9.31 2.69 -7.34
C ASP A 169 9.53 3.99 -6.55
N VAL A 170 9.43 5.13 -7.24
CA VAL A 170 9.60 6.45 -6.63
C VAL A 170 8.61 6.72 -5.49
N ILE A 171 7.39 6.17 -5.56
CA ILE A 171 6.37 6.31 -4.51
C ILE A 171 6.82 5.57 -3.25
N PHE A 172 7.29 4.33 -3.36
CA PHE A 172 7.84 3.58 -2.22
C PHE A 172 8.99 4.34 -1.55
N ILE A 173 9.91 4.88 -2.36
CA ILE A 173 11.05 5.66 -1.86
C ILE A 173 10.54 6.90 -1.12
N ALA A 174 9.58 7.62 -1.68
CA ALA A 174 9.00 8.80 -1.04
C ALA A 174 8.29 8.47 0.28
N MET A 175 7.51 7.39 0.33
CA MET A 175 6.88 6.90 1.56
C MET A 175 7.90 6.59 2.65
N LYS A 176 8.99 5.91 2.29
CA LYS A 176 10.04 5.53 3.25
C LYS A 176 10.81 6.73 3.78
N LEU A 177 11.22 7.66 2.91
CA LEU A 177 12.02 8.81 3.34
C LEU A 177 11.22 9.83 4.15
N ASN A 178 9.93 9.99 3.85
CA ASN A 178 9.08 10.96 4.54
C ASN A 178 8.23 10.34 5.65
N SER A 179 8.35 9.03 5.89
CA SER A 179 7.52 8.28 6.84
C SER A 179 6.02 8.55 6.65
N CYS A 180 5.58 8.60 5.39
CA CYS A 180 4.24 9.03 5.01
C CYS A 180 3.44 7.91 4.33
N GLY A 181 2.12 8.09 4.28
CA GLY A 181 1.23 7.14 3.62
C GLY A 181 1.30 7.21 2.10
N PHE A 182 0.77 6.18 1.41
CA PHE A 182 0.73 6.13 -0.07
C PHE A 182 0.09 7.38 -0.69
N LYS A 183 -1.03 7.85 -0.11
CA LYS A 183 -1.75 9.02 -0.61
C LYS A 183 -0.90 10.29 -0.52
N GLU A 184 -0.22 10.50 0.60
CA GLU A 184 0.63 11.65 0.84
C GLU A 184 1.85 11.64 -0.09
N ALA A 185 2.48 10.48 -0.26
CA ALA A 185 3.60 10.31 -1.18
C ALA A 185 3.21 10.62 -2.64
N VAL A 186 2.05 10.14 -3.11
CA VAL A 186 1.55 10.46 -4.46
C VAL A 186 1.34 11.96 -4.63
N LEU A 187 0.66 12.61 -3.67
CA LEU A 187 0.42 14.06 -3.72
C LEU A 187 1.73 14.87 -3.72
N MET A 188 2.70 14.45 -2.91
CA MET A 188 4.04 15.07 -2.86
C MET A 188 4.75 14.99 -4.22
N LEU A 189 4.70 13.82 -4.87
CA LEU A 189 5.36 13.59 -6.16
C LEU A 189 4.65 14.30 -7.32
N SER A 190 3.33 14.51 -7.24
CA SER A 190 2.56 15.21 -8.27
C SER A 190 2.55 16.74 -8.12
N GLY A 191 3.35 17.31 -7.21
CA GLY A 191 3.42 18.77 -6.99
C GLY A 191 2.27 19.33 -6.15
N GLY A 192 1.45 18.48 -5.53
CA GLY A 192 0.29 18.85 -4.71
C GLY A 192 0.62 19.06 -3.23
N GLY A 193 1.76 19.68 -2.92
CA GLY A 193 2.11 20.07 -1.56
C GLY A 193 1.35 21.33 -1.14
N ASN A 194 0.17 21.16 -0.55
CA ASN A 194 -0.61 22.15 0.22
C ASN A 194 -0.76 23.56 -0.39
N GLU A 195 -1.87 23.79 -1.09
CA GLU A 195 -2.63 25.05 -0.99
C GLU A 195 -3.98 24.79 -0.31
#